data_AF-A0A9X3JLN5-F1
#
_entry.id   AF-A0A9X3JLN5-F1
#
_cell.length_a   1.000
_cell.length_b   1.000
_cell.length_c   1.000
_cell.angle_alpha   90.00
_cell.angle_beta   90.00
_cell.angle_gamma   90.00
#
_symmetry.space_group_name_H-M   'P 1'
#
loop_
_entity.id
_entity.type
_entity.pdbx_description
1 polymer ?
#
loop_
_entity_poly.entity_id
_entity_poly.type
_entity_poly.pdbx_seq_one_letter_code
_entity_poly.pdbx_strand_id
1 'polypeptide(L)'
;MSAHRRRRALTRVVAAPLALGGAVLLVRPEQVARAVRGDGREPSAWVVRLLGGRVLAQQAAVLLHPSRGLVLAGVAADALHAASMVPTALAWMAYRRPAWVSGAVAAGAAIAAALAAPRPED
;
A
#
# COMPACT_ATOMS: atom_id res chain seq x y z
N MET A 1 -19.36 -21.27 7.56
CA MET A 1 -19.00 -20.31 6.49
C MET A 1 -18.30 -21.07 5.37
N SER A 2 -18.73 -20.91 4.11
CA SER A 2 -18.04 -21.53 2.96
C SER A 2 -16.61 -20.98 2.82
N ALA A 3 -15.68 -21.80 2.31
CA ALA A 3 -14.27 -21.41 2.10
C ALA A 3 -14.14 -20.09 1.32
N HIS A 4 -14.97 -19.94 0.28
CA HIS A 4 -15.13 -18.73 -0.51
C HIS A 4 -15.43 -17.47 0.34
N ARG A 5 -16.45 -17.54 1.21
CA ARG A 5 -16.82 -16.43 2.10
C ARG A 5 -15.73 -16.09 3.10
N ARG A 6 -15.04 -17.12 3.62
CA ARG A 6 -13.89 -16.93 4.51
C ARG A 6 -12.73 -16.22 3.78
N ARG A 7 -12.44 -16.59 2.53
CA ARG A 7 -11.36 -15.96 1.76
C ARG A 7 -11.66 -14.50 1.44
N ARG A 8 -12.86 -14.18 0.97
CA ARG A 8 -13.28 -12.78 0.75
C ARG A 8 -13.26 -11.96 2.05
N ALA A 9 -13.65 -12.55 3.18
CA ALA A 9 -13.54 -11.89 4.47
C ALA A 9 -12.08 -11.59 4.83
N LEU A 10 -11.15 -12.52 4.62
CA LEU A 10 -9.72 -12.29 4.80
C LEU A 10 -9.19 -11.17 3.89
N THR A 11 -9.56 -11.17 2.60
CA THR A 11 -9.21 -10.09 1.67
C THR A 11 -9.67 -8.73 2.22
N ARG A 12 -10.90 -8.64 2.72
CA ARG A 12 -11.45 -7.40 3.30
C ARG A 12 -10.75 -7.00 4.59
N VAL A 13 -10.42 -7.94 5.46
CA VAL A 13 -9.68 -7.71 6.71
C VAL A 13 -8.28 -7.15 6.41
N VAL A 14 -7.63 -7.60 5.34
CA VAL A 14 -6.34 -7.04 4.89
C VAL A 14 -6.52 -5.67 4.23
N ALA A 15 -7.54 -5.50 3.40
CA ALA A 15 -7.76 -4.26 2.65
C ALA A 15 -8.18 -3.08 3.54
N ALA A 16 -8.96 -3.31 4.60
CA ALA A 16 -9.46 -2.27 5.49
C ALA A 16 -8.36 -1.42 6.16
N PRO A 17 -7.36 -1.99 6.87
CA PRO A 17 -6.29 -1.19 7.46
C PRO A 17 -5.43 -0.49 6.41
N LEU A 18 -5.24 -1.09 5.22
CA LEU A 18 -4.52 -0.46 4.12
C LEU A 18 -5.29 0.75 3.57
N ALA A 19 -6.61 0.65 3.44
CA ALA A 19 -7.48 1.76 3.05
C ALA A 19 -7.40 2.90 4.07
N LEU A 20 -7.45 2.59 5.37
CA LEU A 20 -7.27 3.58 6.44
C LEU A 20 -5.90 4.26 6.36
N GLY A 21 -4.83 3.49 6.13
CA GLY A 21 -3.49 4.04 5.90
C GLY A 21 -3.44 4.98 4.69
N GLY A 22 -4.08 4.61 3.58
CA GLY A 22 -4.23 5.46 2.40
C GLY A 22 -4.97 6.77 2.69
N ALA A 23 -6.06 6.71 3.46
CA ALA A 23 -6.80 7.90 3.89
C ALA A 23 -5.95 8.82 4.79
N VAL A 24 -5.17 8.26 5.72
CA VAL A 24 -4.25 9.03 6.57
C VAL A 24 -3.17 9.72 5.73
N LEU A 25 -2.56 9.01 4.77
CA LEU A 25 -1.60 9.60 3.83
C LEU A 25 -2.22 10.75 3.02
N LEU A 26 -3.47 10.61 2.62
CA LEU A 26 -4.18 11.61 1.82
C LEU A 26 -4.58 12.86 2.62
N VAL A 27 -5.07 12.67 3.85
CA VAL A 27 -5.62 13.75 4.70
C VAL A 27 -4.57 14.41 5.59
N ARG A 28 -3.54 13.66 6.01
CA ARG A 28 -2.49 14.10 6.94
C ARG A 28 -1.06 13.92 6.37
N PRO A 29 -0.80 14.36 5.12
CA PRO A 29 0.46 14.05 4.45
C PRO A 29 1.68 14.69 5.13
N GLU A 30 1.56 15.91 5.66
CA GLU A 30 2.67 16.60 6.32
C GLU A 30 3.08 15.89 7.61
N GLN A 31 2.10 15.40 8.39
CA GLN A 31 2.36 14.65 9.62
C GLN A 31 3.05 13.33 9.31
N VAL A 32 2.61 12.61 8.27
CA VAL A 32 3.23 11.35 7.87
C VAL A 32 4.65 11.59 7.34
N ALA A 33 4.84 12.57 6.45
CA ALA A 33 6.15 12.95 5.92
C ALA A 33 7.15 13.25 7.05
N ARG A 34 6.71 14.04 8.03
CA ARG A 34 7.48 14.37 9.24
C ARG A 34 7.83 13.15 10.08
N ALA A 35 6.90 12.19 10.23
CA ALA A 35 7.13 10.98 11.02
C ALA A 35 8.15 10.02 10.38
N VAL A 36 8.23 9.96 9.04
CA VAL A 36 9.09 9.01 8.32
C VAL A 36 10.44 9.59 7.89
N ARG A 37 10.62 10.92 7.93
CA ARG A 37 11.86 11.59 7.47
C ARG A 37 13.12 11.15 8.23
N GLY A 38 12.98 10.90 9.54
CA GLY A 38 14.13 10.77 10.45
C GLY A 38 14.98 12.05 10.49
N ASP A 39 16.27 11.90 10.20
CA ASP A 39 17.21 13.02 10.08
C ASP A 39 17.30 13.57 8.64
N GLY A 40 16.57 12.94 7.71
CA GLY A 40 16.53 13.33 6.30
C GLY A 40 15.48 14.37 5.97
N ARG A 41 15.25 14.58 4.68
CA ARG A 41 14.31 15.57 4.14
C ARG A 41 12.89 15.01 4.09
N GLU A 42 11.92 15.86 4.42
CA GLU A 42 10.49 15.55 4.30
C GLU A 42 10.10 15.42 2.83
N PRO A 43 9.45 14.31 2.40
CA PRO A 43 8.80 14.24 1.10
C PRO A 43 7.76 15.36 0.95
N SER A 44 7.57 15.85 -0.27
CA SER A 44 6.54 16.87 -0.51
C SER A 44 5.14 16.31 -0.21
N ALA A 45 4.29 17.14 0.39
CA ALA A 45 2.93 16.75 0.78
C ALA A 45 2.12 16.20 -0.42
N TRP A 46 2.31 16.76 -1.61
CA TRP A 46 1.59 16.31 -2.81
C TRP A 46 1.97 14.87 -3.22
N VAL A 47 3.24 14.46 -3.06
CA VAL A 47 3.68 13.08 -3.36
C VAL A 47 3.03 12.11 -2.36
N VAL A 48 3.00 12.49 -1.08
CA VAL A 48 2.37 11.68 -0.03
C VAL A 48 0.86 11.57 -0.27
N ARG A 49 0.19 12.66 -0.68
CA ARG A 49 -1.22 12.62 -1.09
C ARG A 49 -1.47 11.73 -2.29
N LEU A 50 -0.62 11.80 -3.32
CA LEU A 50 -0.75 10.97 -4.51
C LEU A 50 -0.65 9.48 -4.16
N LEU A 51 0.34 9.12 -3.34
CA LEU A 51 0.48 7.75 -2.82
C LEU A 51 -0.75 7.33 -2.01
N GLY A 52 -1.20 8.20 -1.09
CA GLY A 52 -2.38 7.95 -0.27
C GLY A 52 -3.65 7.74 -1.08
N GLY A 53 -3.88 8.57 -2.09
CA GLY A 53 -5.00 8.45 -3.02
C GLY A 53 -4.96 7.15 -3.82
N ARG A 54 -3.79 6.77 -4.34
CA ARG A 54 -3.59 5.48 -5.04
C ARG A 54 -3.96 4.30 -4.14
N VAL A 55 -3.41 4.27 -2.92
CA VAL A 55 -3.66 3.18 -1.96
C VAL A 55 -5.13 3.14 -1.57
N LEU A 56 -5.73 4.29 -1.24
CA LEU A 56 -7.14 4.37 -0.86
C LEU A 56 -8.06 3.89 -1.99
N ALA A 57 -7.83 4.34 -3.23
CA ALA A 57 -8.63 3.93 -4.39
C ALA A 57 -8.51 2.42 -4.65
N GLN A 58 -7.29 1.89 -4.63
CA GLN A 58 -7.03 0.45 -4.81
C GLN A 58 -7.77 -0.38 -3.76
N GLN A 59 -7.65 -0.02 -2.48
CA GLN A 59 -8.23 -0.81 -1.39
C GLN A 59 -9.74 -0.61 -1.27
N ALA A 60 -10.28 0.56 -1.63
CA ALA A 60 -11.72 0.77 -1.77
C ALA A 60 -12.30 -0.15 -2.85
N ALA A 61 -11.65 -0.26 -4.02
CA ALA A 61 -12.08 -1.16 -5.08
C ALA A 61 -12.11 -2.62 -4.61
N VAL A 62 -11.08 -3.07 -3.88
CA VAL A 62 -11.03 -4.42 -3.29
C VAL A 62 -12.10 -4.65 -2.23
N LEU A 63 -12.38 -3.67 -1.36
CA LEU A 63 -13.41 -3.77 -0.33
C LEU A 63 -14.82 -3.91 -0.94
N LEU A 64 -15.11 -3.09 -1.95
CA LEU A 64 -16.38 -3.07 -2.68
C LEU A 64 -16.54 -4.34 -3.54
N HIS A 65 -15.48 -4.74 -4.24
CA HIS A 65 -15.50 -5.86 -5.18
C HIS A 65 -14.26 -6.77 -4.98
N PRO A 66 -14.26 -7.68 -3.99
CA PRO A 66 -13.08 -8.49 -3.65
C PRO A 66 -12.86 -9.62 -4.66
N SER A 67 -12.40 -9.28 -5.87
CA SER A 67 -12.05 -10.22 -6.93
C SER A 67 -10.54 -10.51 -6.97
N ARG A 68 -10.18 -11.71 -7.42
CA ARG A 68 -8.77 -12.11 -7.58
C ARG A 68 -8.00 -11.15 -8.49
N GLY A 69 -8.60 -10.74 -9.61
CA GLY A 69 -7.97 -9.83 -10.58
C GLY A 69 -7.60 -8.48 -9.95
N LEU A 70 -8.52 -7.86 -9.20
CA LEU A 70 -8.26 -6.58 -8.53
C LEU A 70 -7.18 -6.69 -7.46
N VAL A 71 -7.20 -7.77 -6.66
CA VAL A 71 -6.16 -8.01 -5.65
C VAL A 71 -4.79 -8.18 -6.31
N LEU A 72 -4.69 -9.00 -7.37
CA LEU A 72 -3.40 -9.24 -8.04
C LEU A 72 -2.89 -8.00 -8.78
N ALA A 73 -3.77 -7.18 -9.36
CA ALA A 73 -3.39 -5.89 -9.92
C ALA A 73 -2.79 -4.97 -8.85
N GLY A 74 -3.40 -4.94 -7.66
CA GLY A 74 -2.86 -4.21 -6.51
C GLY A 74 -1.51 -4.74 -6.03
N VAL A 75 -1.36 -6.06 -5.94
CA VAL A 75 -0.07 -6.73 -5.61
C VAL A 75 1.02 -6.29 -6.59
N ALA A 76 0.74 -6.29 -7.89
CA ALA A 76 1.69 -5.84 -8.90
C ALA A 76 2.05 -4.36 -8.73
N ALA A 77 1.06 -3.50 -8.51
CA ALA A 77 1.28 -2.07 -8.27
C ALA A 77 2.11 -1.79 -7.01
N ASP A 78 1.90 -2.55 -5.94
CA ASP A 78 2.64 -2.40 -4.69
C ASP A 78 4.06 -2.98 -4.78
N ALA A 79 4.24 -4.10 -5.49
CA ALA A 79 5.55 -4.66 -5.78
C ALA A 79 6.40 -3.72 -6.67
N LEU A 80 5.80 -3.14 -7.71
CA LEU A 80 6.46 -2.15 -8.57
C LEU A 80 6.84 -0.89 -7.80
N HIS A 81 5.95 -0.39 -6.95
CA HIS A 81 6.24 0.74 -6.07
C HIS A 81 7.40 0.42 -5.13
N ALA A 82 7.36 -0.73 -4.44
CA ALA A 82 8.44 -1.17 -3.57
C ALA A 82 9.78 -1.29 -4.31
N ALA A 83 9.78 -1.88 -5.51
CA ALA A 83 10.98 -1.98 -6.34
C ALA A 83 11.53 -0.60 -6.72
N SER A 84 10.67 0.37 -7.07
CA SER A 84 11.07 1.74 -7.41
C SER A 84 11.68 2.51 -6.22
N MET A 85 11.36 2.12 -4.99
CA MET A 85 11.93 2.75 -3.80
C MET A 85 13.40 2.37 -3.59
N VAL A 86 13.87 1.24 -4.12
CA VAL A 86 15.28 0.83 -4.02
C VAL A 86 16.22 1.84 -4.71
N PRO A 87 16.10 2.13 -6.03
CA PRO A 87 16.94 3.13 -6.66
C PRO A 87 16.70 4.53 -6.08
N THR A 88 15.47 4.86 -5.66
CA THR A 88 15.16 6.13 -4.97
C THR A 88 16.00 6.28 -3.68
N ALA A 89 16.07 5.21 -2.88
CA ALA A 89 16.81 5.21 -1.62
C ALA A 89 18.33 5.26 -1.80
N LEU A 90 18.83 4.69 -2.91
CA LEU A 90 20.26 4.68 -3.25
C LEU A 90 20.71 5.98 -3.93
N ALA A 91 19.88 6.56 -4.80
CA ALA A 91 20.22 7.76 -5.56
C ALA A 91 20.03 9.06 -4.76
N TRP A 92 19.03 9.11 -3.87
CA TRP A 92 18.73 10.32 -3.09
C TRP A 92 18.86 10.07 -1.59
N MET A 93 20.09 10.22 -1.08
CA MET A 93 20.41 10.00 0.34
C MET A 93 19.51 10.80 1.29
N ALA A 94 19.13 12.03 0.91
CA ALA A 94 18.23 12.87 1.70
C ALA A 94 16.84 12.25 1.94
N TYR A 95 16.38 11.34 1.06
CA TYR A 95 15.09 10.65 1.16
C TYR A 95 15.22 9.17 1.45
N ARG A 96 16.42 8.69 1.83
CA ARG A 96 16.71 7.26 2.01
C ARG A 96 15.77 6.60 3.00
N ARG A 97 15.54 7.20 4.18
CA ARG A 97 14.65 6.64 5.21
C ARG A 97 13.17 6.63 4.75
N PRO A 98 12.59 7.74 4.25
CA PRO A 98 11.26 7.72 3.63
C PRO A 98 11.11 6.65 2.54
N ALA A 99 12.09 6.52 1.65
CA ALA A 99 12.06 5.55 0.57
C ALA A 99 12.05 4.10 1.10
N TRP A 100 12.92 3.76 2.06
CA TRP A 100 12.92 2.43 2.67
C TRP A 100 11.63 2.12 3.42
N VAL A 101 11.10 3.06 4.19
CA VAL A 101 9.82 2.88 4.92
C VAL A 101 8.68 2.66 3.92
N SER A 102 8.58 3.52 2.91
CA SER A 102 7.56 3.43 1.85
C SER A 102 7.65 2.08 1.10
N GLY A 103 8.87 1.67 0.74
CA GLY A 103 9.11 0.42 0.03
C GLY A 103 8.80 -0.81 0.88
N ALA A 104 9.19 -0.81 2.16
CA ALA A 104 8.90 -1.91 3.08
C ALA A 104 7.40 -2.08 3.33
N VAL A 105 6.68 -0.97 3.52
CA VAL A 105 5.21 -1.00 3.68
C VAL A 105 4.53 -1.54 2.42
N ALA A 106 4.93 -1.08 1.23
CA ALA A 106 4.37 -1.56 -0.02
C ALA A 106 4.68 -3.06 -0.27
N ALA A 107 5.91 -3.51 0.01
CA ALA A 107 6.26 -4.92 -0.08
C ALA A 107 5.42 -5.78 0.90
N GLY A 108 5.27 -5.33 2.15
CA GLY A 108 4.43 -6.00 3.14
C GLY A 108 2.95 -6.07 2.70
N ALA A 109 2.42 -4.98 2.14
CA ALA A 109 1.06 -4.93 1.59
C ALA A 109 0.88 -5.90 0.42
N ALA A 110 1.84 -5.94 -0.51
CA ALA A 110 1.82 -6.87 -1.64
C ALA A 110 1.82 -8.33 -1.19
N ILE A 111 2.65 -8.69 -0.21
CA ILE A 111 2.71 -10.04 0.36
C ILE A 111 1.38 -10.39 1.05
N ALA A 112 0.88 -9.51 1.92
CA ALA A 112 -0.37 -9.73 2.65
C ALA A 112 -1.56 -9.89 1.69
N ALA A 113 -1.65 -9.05 0.67
CA ALA A 113 -2.69 -9.11 -0.35
C ALA A 113 -2.60 -10.39 -1.20
N ALA A 114 -1.39 -10.81 -1.60
CA ALA A 114 -1.19 -12.06 -2.35
C ALA A 114 -1.63 -13.29 -1.54
N LEU A 115 -1.31 -13.34 -0.24
CA LEU A 115 -1.74 -14.41 0.65
C LEU A 115 -3.27 -14.43 0.84
N ALA A 116 -3.88 -13.24 0.91
CA ALA A 116 -5.32 -13.06 1.09
C ALA A 116 -6.14 -13.12 -0.21
N ALA A 117 -5.50 -13.25 -1.38
CA ALA A 117 -6.19 -13.24 -2.67
C ALA A 117 -7.20 -14.41 -2.79
N PRO A 118 -8.41 -14.15 -3.35
CA PRO A 118 -9.33 -15.22 -3.75
C PRO A 118 -8.66 -16.18 -4.74
N ARG A 119 -9.00 -17.47 -4.69
CA ARG A 119 -8.55 -18.49 -5.65
C ARG A 119 -9.48 -18.56 -6.88
N PRO A 120 -9.04 -19.16 -8.00
CA PRO A 120 -9.90 -19.37 -9.17
C PRO A 120 -11.13 -20.24 -8.85
N GLU A 121 -10.98 -21.17 -7.90
CA GLU A 121 -12.03 -22.05 -7.38
C GLU A 121 -13.01 -21.34 -6.41
N ASP A 122 -12.68 -20.10 -6.00
CA ASP A 122 -13.48 -19.28 -5.08
C ASP A 122 -14.49 -18.45 -5.89
#